data_AF-A0A527HFY8-F1
#
_entry.id   AF-A0A527HFY8-F1
#
_cell.length_a   1.000
_cell.length_b   1.000
_cell.length_c   1.000
_cell.angle_alpha   90.00
_cell.angle_beta   90.00
_cell.angle_gamma   90.00
#
_symmetry.space_group_name_H-M   'P 1'
#
loop_
_entity.id
_entity.type
_entity.pdbx_description
1 polymer ?
#
loop_
_entity_poly.entity_id
_entity_poly.type
_entity_poly.pdbx_seq_one_letter_code
_entity_poly.pdbx_strand_id
1 'polypeptide(L)'
;VICFPDRCVAEVPLTDQLVAAFKKGQAITLTSVNFQNQPNPIKIALQGFSGAYDGPALQQSDIEDRQKKLQDFVAKNNQDFAKKLKEEQDKAKTAN
;
A
#
# COMPACT_ATOMS: atom_id res chain seq x y z
N VAL A 1 -21.00 4.02 9.12
CA VAL A 1 -20.09 4.30 7.98
C VAL A 1 -20.00 5.80 7.83
N ILE A 2 -18.79 6.34 7.79
CA ILE A 2 -18.54 7.78 7.59
C ILE A 2 -17.88 7.93 6.22
N CYS A 3 -18.32 8.88 5.40
CA CYS A 3 -17.75 9.12 4.08
C CYS A 3 -17.15 10.52 3.98
N PHE A 4 -15.94 10.58 3.43
CA PHE A 4 -15.16 11.75 3.05
C PHE A 4 -15.15 11.88 1.52
N PRO A 5 -14.70 13.00 0.95
CA PRO A 5 -14.61 13.16 -0.50
C PRO A 5 -13.81 12.05 -1.21
N ASP A 6 -12.80 11.48 -0.53
CA ASP A 6 -11.88 10.48 -1.09
C ASP A 6 -12.12 9.03 -0.60
N ARG A 7 -12.88 8.81 0.48
CA ARG A 7 -13.02 7.47 1.08
C ARG A 7 -14.27 7.31 1.94
N CYS A 8 -14.69 6.07 2.19
CA CYS A 8 -15.63 5.74 3.26
C CYS A 8 -14.97 4.82 4.29
N VAL A 9 -15.29 5.02 5.56
CA VAL A 9 -14.77 4.28 6.71
C VAL A 9 -15.92 3.55 7.39
N ALA A 10 -15.74 2.24 7.57
CA ALA A 10 -16.63 1.38 8.33
C ALA A 10 -15.84 0.73 9.46
N GLU A 11 -16.27 0.93 10.69
CA GLU A 11 -15.66 0.33 11.88
C GLU A 11 -16.50 -0.86 12.34
N VAL A 12 -15.83 -1.95 12.68
CA VAL A 12 -16.44 -3.13 13.28
C VAL A 12 -15.55 -3.60 14.43
N PRO A 13 -16.13 -4.12 15.53
CA PRO A 13 -15.33 -4.72 16.59
C PRO A 13 -14.48 -5.88 16.04
N LEU A 14 -13.18 -5.83 16.29
CA LEU A 14 -12.27 -6.92 15.96
C LEU A 14 -12.31 -7.98 17.08
N THR A 15 -13.32 -8.85 17.03
CA THR A 15 -13.50 -9.92 18.02
C THR A 15 -12.56 -11.10 17.74
N ASP A 16 -12.26 -11.90 18.76
CA ASP A 16 -11.48 -13.13 18.62
C ASP A 16 -12.10 -14.09 17.59
N GLN A 17 -13.44 -14.14 17.53
CA GLN A 17 -14.15 -14.94 16.54
C GLN A 17 -13.90 -14.45 15.12
N LEU A 18 -13.89 -13.13 14.90
CA LEU A 18 -13.63 -12.53 13.59
C LEU A 18 -12.17 -12.76 13.17
N VAL A 19 -11.24 -12.57 14.09
CA VAL A 19 -9.81 -12.87 13.87
C VAL A 19 -9.62 -14.34 13.52
N ALA A 20 -10.24 -15.26 14.27
CA ALA A 20 -10.17 -16.69 13.99
C ALA A 20 -10.76 -17.06 12.63
N ALA A 21 -11.86 -16.40 12.22
CA ALA A 21 -12.44 -16.57 10.89
C ALA A 21 -11.49 -16.06 9.78
N PHE A 22 -10.83 -14.92 9.99
CA PHE A 22 -9.88 -14.37 9.02
C PHE A 22 -8.63 -15.23 8.88
N LYS A 23 -8.11 -15.78 9.98
CA LYS A 23 -6.94 -16.67 9.94
C LYS A 23 -7.22 -17.98 9.18
N LYS A 24 -8.44 -18.49 9.24
CA LYS A 24 -8.86 -19.74 8.56
C LYS A 24 -9.40 -19.50 7.15
N GLY A 25 -9.85 -18.28 6.86
CA GLY A 25 -10.46 -17.91 5.59
C GLY A 25 -9.45 -17.58 4.50
N GLN A 26 -9.88 -17.70 3.25
CA GLN A 26 -9.05 -17.34 2.08
C GLN A 26 -9.36 -15.94 1.55
N ALA A 27 -10.58 -15.45 1.77
CA ALA A 27 -11.02 -14.14 1.36
C ALA A 27 -12.23 -13.68 2.18
N ILE A 28 -12.41 -12.36 2.28
CA ILE A 28 -13.68 -11.73 2.69
C ILE A 28 -14.37 -11.13 1.48
N THR A 29 -15.70 -11.02 1.54
CA THR A 29 -16.48 -10.25 0.58
C THR A 29 -17.15 -9.10 1.31
N LEU A 30 -16.80 -7.88 0.93
CA LEU A 30 -17.44 -6.66 1.42
C LEU A 30 -18.45 -6.21 0.37
N THR A 31 -19.73 -6.23 0.72
CA THR A 31 -20.80 -5.79 -0.20
C THR A 31 -21.25 -4.41 0.19
N SER A 32 -20.93 -3.43 -0.66
CA SER A 32 -21.52 -2.09 -0.57
C SER A 32 -22.83 -2.04 -1.36
N VAL A 33 -23.71 -1.10 -1.03
CA VAL A 33 -24.94 -0.84 -1.77
C VAL A 33 -24.90 0.62 -2.24
N ASN A 34 -25.08 0.85 -3.53
CA ASN A 34 -25.05 2.21 -4.09
C ASN A 34 -26.41 2.92 -3.93
N PHE A 35 -26.49 4.18 -4.37
CA PHE A 35 -27.71 5.00 -4.25
C PHE A 35 -28.91 4.48 -5.07
N GLN A 36 -28.70 3.54 -5.99
CA GLN A 36 -29.74 2.87 -6.79
C GLN A 36 -30.15 1.53 -6.17
N ASN A 37 -29.76 1.25 -4.91
CA ASN A 37 -29.93 -0.02 -4.22
C ASN A 37 -29.28 -1.23 -4.93
N GLN A 38 -28.26 -1.00 -5.77
CA GLN A 38 -27.53 -2.09 -6.41
C GLN A 38 -26.33 -2.53 -5.55
N PRO A 39 -26.17 -3.85 -5.31
CA PRO A 39 -25.05 -4.38 -4.56
C PRO A 39 -23.75 -4.36 -5.39
N ASN A 40 -22.64 -4.06 -4.72
CA ASN A 40 -21.29 -4.05 -5.28
C ASN A 40 -20.36 -4.88 -4.37
N PRO A 41 -20.20 -6.18 -4.66
CA PRO A 41 -19.38 -7.09 -3.87
C PRO A 41 -17.89 -6.93 -4.21
N ILE A 42 -17.08 -6.69 -3.19
CA ILE A 42 -15.63 -6.52 -3.27
C ILE A 42 -14.98 -7.69 -2.54
N LYS A 43 -14.25 -8.53 -3.27
CA LYS A 43 -13.51 -9.66 -2.70
C LYS A 43 -12.10 -9.22 -2.31
N ILE A 44 -11.72 -9.46 -1.06
CA ILE A 44 -10.39 -9.16 -0.53
C ILE A 44 -9.74 -10.47 -0.10
N ALA A 45 -8.55 -10.76 -0.63
CA ALA A 45 -7.80 -11.95 -0.24
C ALA A 45 -7.27 -11.81 1.20
N LEU A 46 -7.31 -12.91 1.95
CA LEU A 46 -6.75 -13.01 3.31
C LEU A 46 -5.37 -13.68 3.33
N GLN A 47 -4.77 -13.91 2.16
CA GLN A 47 -3.42 -14.46 2.06
C GLN A 47 -2.44 -13.58 2.85
N GLY A 48 -1.75 -14.18 3.82
CA GLY A 48 -0.79 -13.47 4.69
C GLY A 48 -1.39 -12.83 5.94
N PHE A 49 -2.72 -12.86 6.14
CA PHE A 49 -3.36 -12.27 7.32
C PHE A 49 -2.82 -12.84 8.64
N SER A 50 -2.76 -14.17 8.77
CA SER A 50 -2.26 -14.83 9.99
C SER A 50 -0.82 -14.43 10.31
N GLY A 51 0.04 -14.35 9.29
CA GLY A 51 1.42 -13.93 9.45
C GLY A 51 1.54 -12.45 9.83
N ALA A 52 0.68 -11.59 9.32
CA ALA A 52 0.66 -10.17 9.70
C ALA A 52 0.10 -9.94 11.11
N TYR A 53 -0.88 -10.76 11.54
CA TYR A 53 -1.53 -10.62 12.85
C TYR A 53 -0.75 -11.27 13.99
N ASP A 54 -0.24 -12.50 13.79
CA ASP A 54 0.51 -13.26 14.81
C ASP A 54 2.03 -13.10 14.67
N GLY A 55 2.49 -12.48 13.59
CA GLY A 55 3.91 -12.32 13.30
C GLY A 55 4.62 -11.46 14.33
N PRO A 56 5.97 -11.51 14.32
CA PRO A 56 6.75 -10.61 15.15
C PRO A 56 6.37 -9.17 14.83
N ALA A 57 6.30 -8.33 15.87
CA ALA A 57 6.18 -6.89 15.68
C ALA A 57 7.33 -6.42 14.78
N LEU A 58 7.04 -5.44 13.92
CA LEU A 58 8.09 -4.80 13.12
C LEU A 58 9.17 -4.29 14.06
N GLN A 59 10.40 -4.76 13.87
CA GLN A 59 11.52 -4.30 14.69
C GLN A 59 11.87 -2.87 14.29
N GLN A 60 12.27 -2.05 15.26
CA GLN A 60 12.67 -0.67 15.02
C GLN A 60 13.76 -0.58 13.93
N SER A 61 14.71 -1.52 13.95
CA SER A 61 15.77 -1.64 12.94
C SER A 61 15.24 -1.86 11.53
N ASP A 62 14.15 -2.62 11.35
CA ASP A 62 13.57 -2.88 10.03
C ASP A 62 12.92 -1.62 9.44
N ILE A 63 12.40 -0.74 10.30
CA ILE A 63 11.84 0.56 9.90
C ILE A 63 12.97 1.51 9.50
N GLU A 64 14.04 1.57 10.29
CA GLU A 64 15.23 2.38 10.00
C GLU A 64 15.90 1.93 8.69
N ASP A 65 16.07 0.62 8.49
CA ASP A 65 16.61 0.06 7.27
C ASP A 65 15.72 0.34 6.06
N ARG A 66 14.38 0.27 6.22
CA ARG A 66 13.44 0.67 5.15
C ARG A 66 13.58 2.14 4.81
N GLN A 67 13.64 3.03 5.81
CA GLN A 67 13.81 4.46 5.57
C GLN A 67 15.14 4.75 4.87
N LYS A 68 16.22 4.11 5.29
CA LYS A 68 17.54 4.26 4.68
C LYS A 68 17.53 3.78 3.23
N LYS A 69 16.99 2.60 2.95
CA LYS A 69 16.84 2.10 1.57
C LYS A 69 15.99 3.04 0.70
N LEU A 70 14.96 3.65 1.27
CA LEU A 70 14.13 4.62 0.56
C LEU A 70 14.93 5.89 0.22
N GLN A 71 15.71 6.41 1.17
CA GLN A 71 16.59 7.57 0.95
C GLN A 71 17.65 7.27 -0.11
N ASP A 72 18.30 6.10 -0.02
CA ASP A 72 19.32 5.67 -0.99
C ASP A 72 18.73 5.54 -2.39
N PHE A 73 17.52 4.97 -2.51
CA PHE A 73 16.82 4.85 -3.78
C PHE A 73 16.50 6.23 -4.39
N VAL A 74 15.97 7.17 -3.59
CA VAL A 74 15.66 8.53 -4.04
C VAL A 74 16.93 9.27 -4.46
N ALA A 75 17.99 9.20 -3.66
CA ALA A 75 19.26 9.86 -3.96
C ALA A 75 19.87 9.33 -5.27
N LYS A 76 19.90 8.01 -5.45
CA LYS A 76 20.42 7.38 -6.67
C LYS A 76 19.60 7.76 -7.89
N ASN A 77 18.27 7.72 -7.78
CA ASN A 77 17.39 8.09 -8.89
C ASN A 77 17.53 9.58 -9.27
N ASN A 78 17.74 10.47 -8.31
CA ASN A 78 18.01 11.89 -8.57
C ASN A 78 19.35 12.11 -9.28
N GLN A 79 20.40 11.38 -8.90
CA GLN A 79 21.69 11.43 -9.59
C GLN A 79 21.59 10.93 -11.03
N ASP A 80 20.91 9.80 -11.24
CA ASP A 80 20.69 9.23 -12.56
C ASP A 80 19.88 10.18 -13.45
N PHE A 81 18.85 10.83 -12.89
CA PHE A 81 18.07 11.84 -13.60
C PHE A 81 18.90 13.07 -13.96
N ALA A 82 19.68 13.61 -13.02
CA ALA A 82 20.55 14.76 -13.27
C ALA A 82 21.60 14.46 -14.35
N LYS A 83 22.17 13.26 -14.34
CA LYS A 83 23.14 12.82 -15.35
C LYS A 83 22.50 12.72 -16.74
N LYS A 84 21.33 12.09 -16.85
CA LYS A 84 20.58 12.03 -18.12
C LYS A 84 20.22 13.43 -18.63
N LEU A 85 19.75 14.32 -17.76
CA LEU A 85 19.43 15.69 -18.14
C LEU A 85 20.66 16.43 -18.70
N LYS A 86 21.83 16.24 -18.07
CA LYS A 86 23.08 16.84 -18.53
C LYS A 86 23.53 16.29 -19.89
N GLU A 87 23.45 14.96 -20.08
CA GLU A 87 23.76 14.32 -21.36
C GLU A 87 22.86 14.82 -22.49
N GLU A 88 21.56 15.00 -22.23
CA GLU A 88 20.61 15.56 -23.22
C GLU A 88 20.86 17.05 -23.49
N GLN A 89 21.24 17.84 -22.47
CA GLN A 89 21.64 19.23 -22.66
C GLN A 89 22.92 19.37 -23.50
N ASP A 90 23.90 18.49 -23.29
CA ASP A 90 25.16 18.51 -24.05
C ASP A 90 24.94 18.09 -25.51
N LYS A 91 24.06 17.09 -25.77
CA LYS A 91 23.62 16.74 -27.14
C LYS A 91 22.88 17.89 -27.83
N ALA A 92 22.05 18.63 -27.11
CA ALA A 92 21.32 19.77 -27.68
C ALA A 92 22.27 20.94 -28.03
N LYS A 93 23.38 21.11 -27.30
CA LYS A 93 24.37 22.16 -27.58
C LYS A 93 25.30 21.85 -28.74
N THR A 94 25.53 20.57 -29.07
CA THR A 94 26.35 20.14 -30.21
C THR A 94 25.56 20.00 -31.52
N ALA A 95 24.24 20.18 -31.47
CA ALA A 95 23.36 20.15 -32.64
C ALA A 95 23.08 21.55 -33.27
N ASN A 96 23.73 22.61 -32.78
CA ASN A 96 23.77 23.96 -33.37
C ASN A 96 25.20 24.29 -33.84
#